data_AF-A0A7D6YZG7-F1
#
_entry.id   AF-A0A7D6YZG7-F1
#
_cell.length_a   1.000
_cell.length_b   1.000
_cell.length_c   1.000
_cell.angle_alpha   90.00
_cell.angle_beta   90.00
_cell.angle_gamma   90.00
#
_symmetry.space_group_name_H-M   'P 1'
#
loop_
_entity.id
_entity.type
_entity.pdbx_description
1 polymer ?
#
loop_
_entity_poly.entity_id
_entity_poly.type
_entity_poly.pdbx_seq_one_letter_code
_entity_poly.pdbx_strand_id
1 'polypeptide(L)' 'MSARSELERELGGPVAALEMMSEREIADLLGMFREAQRTEAAAMVEAVDKTVGALPWPLSTAAKKIMFGNKLG' A
#
# COMPACT_ATOMS: atom_id res chain seq x y z
N MET A 1 4.59 13.38 -16.48
CA MET A 1 4.38 13.57 -15.03
C MET A 1 5.75 13.73 -14.38
N SER A 2 5.88 14.59 -13.36
CA SER A 2 7.11 14.74 -12.56
C SER A 2 7.05 13.82 -11.34
N ALA A 3 8.19 13.44 -10.78
CA ALA A 3 8.27 12.66 -9.55
C ALA A 3 7.54 13.38 -8.41
N ARG A 4 7.59 14.72 -8.38
CA ARG A 4 6.83 15.55 -7.43
C ARG A 4 5.33 15.33 -7.55
N SER A 5 4.78 15.50 -8.76
CA SER A 5 3.33 15.33 -8.97
C SER A 5 2.84 13.92 -8.67
N GLU A 6 3.69 12.92 -8.88
CA GLU A 6 3.37 11.54 -8.53
C GLU A 6 3.40 11.34 -7.01
N LEU A 7 4.45 11.81 -6.33
CA LEU A 7 4.56 11.68 -4.88
C LEU A 7 3.45 12.44 -4.14
N GLU A 8 3.09 13.65 -4.58
CA GLU A 8 1.96 14.40 -4.01
C GLU A 8 0.63 13.66 -4.16
N ARG A 9 0.39 13.03 -5.32
CA ARG A 9 -0.79 12.19 -5.51
C ARG A 9 -0.81 11.02 -4.53
N GLU A 10 0.32 10.35 -4.36
CA GLU A 10 0.46 9.22 -3.43
C GLU A 10 0.30 9.65 -1.95
N LEU A 11 0.71 10.87 -1.60
CA LEU A 11 0.60 11.44 -0.25
C LEU A 11 -0.75 12.13 0.02
N GLY A 12 -1.64 12.20 -0.97
CA GLY A 12 -2.98 12.79 -0.82
C GLY A 12 -3.04 14.31 -0.98
N GLY A 13 -2.02 14.93 -1.55
CA GLY A 13 -2.01 16.35 -1.89
C GLY A 13 -0.61 16.99 -1.91
N PRO A 14 -0.54 18.32 -2.13
CA PRO A 14 0.70 19.07 -2.11
C PRO A 14 1.40 19.00 -0.76
N VAL A 15 2.71 18.83 -0.76
CA VAL A 15 3.54 18.76 0.45
C VAL A 15 4.67 19.75 0.36
N ALA A 16 4.63 20.80 1.20
CA ALA A 16 5.59 21.90 1.18
C ALA A 16 7.06 21.46 1.32
N ALA A 17 7.33 20.34 2.02
CA ALA A 17 8.68 19.79 2.15
C ALA A 17 9.31 19.40 0.80
N LEU A 18 8.50 19.05 -0.22
CA LEU A 18 8.97 18.68 -1.55
C LEU A 18 9.44 19.89 -2.38
N GLU A 19 9.17 21.12 -1.94
CA GLU A 19 9.67 22.34 -2.59
C GLU A 19 11.17 22.54 -2.36
N MET A 20 11.69 22.02 -1.24
CA MET A 20 13.11 22.13 -0.88
C MET A 20 13.97 21.02 -1.48
N MET A 21 13.37 20.04 -2.15
CA MET A 21 14.03 18.87 -2.70
C MET A 21 14.25 19.00 -4.21
N SER A 22 15.39 18.49 -4.67
CA SER A 22 15.66 18.30 -6.10
C SER A 22 14.76 17.20 -6.67
N GLU A 23 14.54 17.23 -7.99
CA GLU A 23 13.73 16.22 -8.66
C GLU A 23 14.28 14.78 -8.49
N ARG A 24 15.61 14.65 -8.36
CA ARG A 24 16.27 13.37 -8.10
C ARG A 24 15.92 12.83 -6.71
N GLU A 25 16.05 13.65 -5.67
CA GLU A 25 15.70 13.25 -4.30
C GLU A 25 14.22 12.88 -4.18
N ILE A 26 13.34 13.60 -4.90
CA ILE A 26 11.92 13.27 -4.94
C ILE A 26 11.67 11.94 -5.65
N ALA A 27 12.38 11.65 -6.75
CA ALA A 27 12.29 10.37 -7.43
C ALA A 27 12.75 9.21 -6.53
N ASP A 28 13.84 9.39 -5.79
CA ASP A 28 14.34 8.40 -4.83
C ASP A 28 13.33 8.18 -3.70
N LEU A 29 12.77 9.25 -3.13
CA LEU A 29 11.74 9.19 -2.09
C LEU A 29 10.47 8.49 -2.58
N LEU A 30 10.04 8.79 -3.81
CA LEU A 30 8.90 8.12 -4.44
C LEU A 30 9.16 6.61 -4.62
N GLY A 31 10.39 6.23 -4.97
CA GLY A 31 10.81 4.84 -5.03
C GLY A 31 10.68 4.14 -3.67
N MET A 32 11.22 4.75 -2.62
CA MET A 32 11.15 4.24 -1.25
C MET A 32 9.70 4.12 -0.76
N PHE A 33 8.88 5.13 -1.03
CA PHE A 33 7.48 5.15 -0.62
C PHE A 33 6.67 4.02 -1.27
N ARG A 34 6.86 3.79 -2.57
CA ARG A 34 6.21 2.69 -3.30
C ARG A 34 6.64 1.32 -2.80
N GLU A 35 7.91 1.16 -2.43
CA GLU A 35 8.40 -0.09 -1.85
C GLU A 35 7.80 -0.34 -0.46
N ALA A 36 7.71 0.70 0.37
CA ALA A 36 7.07 0.62 1.67
C ALA A 36 5.58 0.22 1.54
N GLN A 37 4.83 0.83 0.63
CA GLN A 37 3.44 0.46 0.36
C GLN A 37 3.30 -1.01 -0.07
N ARG A 38 4.18 -1.52 -0.94
CA ARG A 38 4.16 -2.93 -1.36
C ARG A 38 4.39 -3.87 -0.18
N THR A 39 5.36 -3.54 0.66
CA THR A 39 5.70 -4.32 1.86
C THR A 39 4.54 -4.31 2.86
N GLU A 40 3.92 -3.15 3.09
CA GLU A 40 2.78 -3.02 3.99
C GLU A 40 1.55 -3.79 3.48
N ALA A 41 1.26 -3.71 2.18
CA ALA A 41 0.18 -4.48 1.57
C ALA A 41 0.40 -5.99 1.72
N ALA A 42 1.64 -6.47 1.48
CA ALA A 42 1.98 -7.87 1.67
C ALA A 42 1.83 -8.32 3.13
N ALA A 43 2.31 -7.52 4.09
CA ALA A 43 2.17 -7.79 5.52
C ALA A 43 0.69 -7.80 5.95
N MET A 44 -0.12 -6.89 5.42
CA MET A 44 -1.56 -6.85 5.68
C MET A 44 -2.27 -8.11 5.15
N VAL A 45 -1.94 -8.54 3.92
CA VAL A 45 -2.47 -9.80 3.35
C VAL A 45 -2.11 -10.98 4.23
N GLU A 46 -0.85 -11.08 4.68
CA GLU A 46 -0.39 -12.16 5.56
C GLU A 46 -1.13 -12.16 6.90
N ALA A 47 -1.34 -10.99 7.51
CA ALA A 47 -2.08 -10.85 8.77
C ALA A 47 -3.56 -11.29 8.61
N VAL A 48 -4.19 -10.92 7.49
CA VAL A 48 -5.54 -11.38 7.14
C VAL A 48 -5.57 -12.89 6.97
N ASP A 49 -4.62 -13.46 6.24
CA ASP A 49 -4.56 -14.90 6.00
C ASP A 49 -4.36 -15.71 7.28
N LYS A 50 -3.53 -15.24 8.21
CA LYS A 50 -3.41 -15.83 9.54
C LYS A 50 -4.73 -15.80 10.32
N THR A 51 -5.43 -14.68 10.28
CA THR A 51 -6.67 -14.48 11.04
C THR A 51 -7.81 -15.31 10.46
N VAL A 52 -7.96 -15.31 9.14
CA VAL A 52 -9.03 -16.03 8.44
C VAL A 52 -8.72 -17.53 8.36
N GLY A 53 -7.45 -17.91 8.24
CA GLY A 53 -7.02 -19.31 8.25
C GLY A 53 -7.26 -20.03 9.58
N ALA A 54 -7.48 -19.29 10.66
CA ALA A 54 -7.91 -19.86 11.94
C ALA A 54 -9.38 -20.31 11.96
N LEU A 55 -10.18 -19.96 10.95
CA LEU A 55 -11.59 -20.37 10.85
C LEU A 55 -11.74 -21.77 10.25
N PRO A 56 -12.71 -22.59 10.72
CA PRO A 56 -13.02 -23.87 10.10
C PRO A 56 -13.49 -23.70 8.65
N TRP A 57 -13.12 -24.66 7.80
CA TRP A 57 -13.67 -24.72 6.45
C TRP A 57 -15.19 -24.97 6.49
N PRO A 58 -16.02 -24.30 5.64
CA PRO A 58 -15.69 -23.41 4.52
C PRO A 58 -15.72 -21.90 4.85
N LEU A 59 -15.87 -21.54 6.13
CA LEU A 59 -16.09 -20.15 6.55
C LEU A 59 -14.89 -19.25 6.29
N SER A 60 -13.67 -19.79 6.33
CA SER A 60 -12.44 -19.05 6.02
C SER A 60 -12.49 -18.41 4.61
N THR A 61 -12.86 -19.16 3.58
CA THR A 61 -12.93 -18.64 2.21
C THR A 61 -14.03 -17.60 2.03
N ALA A 62 -15.22 -17.84 2.60
CA ALA A 62 -16.34 -16.91 2.50
C ALA A 62 -16.07 -15.60 3.27
N ALA A 63 -15.48 -15.69 4.47
CA ALA A 63 -15.15 -14.56 5.31
C ALA A 63 -14.10 -13.64 4.65
N LYS A 64 -13.05 -14.20 4.02
CA LYS A 64 -12.05 -13.41 3.28
C LYS A 64 -12.71 -12.60 2.16
N LYS A 65 -13.58 -13.25 1.37
CA LYS A 65 -14.27 -12.63 0.23
C LYS A 65 -15.24 -11.52 0.66
N ILE A 66 -15.99 -11.74 1.75
CA ILE A 66 -16.95 -10.74 2.26
C ILE A 66 -16.22 -9.52 2.84
N MET A 67 -15.18 -9.73 3.64
CA MET A 67 -14.50 -8.64 4.33
C MET A 67 -13.55 -7.85 3.43
N PHE A 68 -12.92 -8.50 2.44
CA PHE A 68 -11.84 -7.89 1.67
C PHE A 68 -12.03 -7.90 0.14
N GLY A 69 -13.09 -8.53 -0.38
CA GLY A 69 -13.34 -8.60 -1.81
C GLY A 69 -12.16 -9.17 -2.61
N ASN A 70 -11.87 -8.56 -3.77
CA ASN A 70 -10.71 -8.90 -4.61
C ASN A 70 -9.45 -8.06 -4.27
N LYS A 71 -9.44 -7.33 -3.15
CA LYS A 71 -8.32 -6.42 -2.83
C LYS A 71 -7.07 -7.14 -2.31
N LEU A 72 -7.18 -8.43 -2.01
CA LEU A 72 -6.08 -9.25 -1.45
C LEU A 72 -5.62 -10.37 -2.42
N GLY A 73 -6.09 -10.36 -3.67
CA GLY A 73 -5.85 -11.39 -4.68
C GLY A 73 -7.12 -11.80 -5.40
#